data_AF-A0A4R1PVS4-F1
#
_entry.id   AF-A0A4R1PVS4-F1
#
_cell.length_a   1.000
_cell.length_b   1.000
_cell.length_c   1.000
_cell.angle_alpha   90.00
_cell.angle_beta   90.00
_cell.angle_gamma   90.00
#
_symmetry.space_group_name_H-M   'P 1'
#
loop_
_entity.id
_entity.type
_entity.pdbx_description
1 polymer ?
#
loop_
_entity_poly.entity_id
_entity_poly.type
_entity_poly.pdbx_seq_one_letter_code
_entity_poly.pdbx_strand_id
1 'polypeptide(L)'
;MMNKFAPILKVLLKDYEGGPLEQHQRREIMIIVGAVLAFILLLGVFTTEDVVTSFNNTAQKFIKSTVDYNPEEAVKYTTGGARELVLSQAKKIAAAKAEGFQTEIITVESKILSQRKAFLTAEVTVDTKEKWPNKEAERFTHVFVMEGQRVGSDWKISQLLEIEAKKSE
;
A
#
# COMPACT_ATOMS: atom_id res chain seq x y z
N MET A 1 -7.06 18.20 -4.57
CA MET A 1 -6.37 18.73 -3.37
C MET A 1 -5.26 19.65 -3.87
N MET A 2 -5.41 20.97 -3.69
CA MET A 2 -4.59 21.99 -4.36
C MET A 2 -3.14 22.01 -3.82
N ASN A 3 -2.19 22.07 -4.75
CA ASN A 3 -0.74 22.11 -4.56
C ASN A 3 -0.33 23.20 -3.55
N LYS A 4 0.01 22.79 -2.33
CA LYS A 4 0.61 23.66 -1.29
C LYS A 4 2.07 24.05 -1.58
N PHE A 5 2.67 23.55 -2.67
CA PHE A 5 4.04 23.88 -3.10
C PHE A 5 4.12 25.03 -4.13
N ALA A 6 3.00 25.44 -4.71
CA ALA A 6 2.94 26.55 -5.68
C ALA A 6 3.39 27.93 -5.14
N PRO A 7 3.15 28.31 -3.87
CA PRO A 7 3.53 29.65 -3.40
C PRO A 7 5.05 29.78 -3.18
N ILE A 8 5.75 28.72 -2.79
CA ILE A 8 7.22 28.75 -2.60
C ILE A 8 7.93 28.90 -3.95
N LEU A 9 7.45 28.19 -4.98
CA LEU A 9 7.99 28.30 -6.34
C LEU A 9 7.73 29.68 -6.96
N LYS A 10 6.58 30.30 -6.65
CA LYS A 10 6.27 31.66 -7.10
C LYS A 10 7.16 32.72 -6.46
N VAL A 11 7.54 32.58 -5.18
CA VAL A 11 8.48 33.52 -4.54
C VAL A 11 9.87 33.44 -5.20
N LEU A 12 10.32 32.23 -5.54
CA LEU A 12 11.61 32.02 -6.24
C LEU A 12 11.63 32.55 -7.69
N LEU A 13 10.48 32.65 -8.35
CA LEU A 13 10.36 33.08 -9.75
C LEU A 13 9.92 34.54 -9.92
N LYS A 14 9.39 35.19 -8.89
CA LYS A 14 8.91 36.58 -8.97
C LYS A 14 10.04 37.60 -9.12
N ASP A 15 11.25 37.24 -8.72
CA ASP A 15 12.46 38.08 -8.89
C ASP A 15 13.17 37.84 -10.23
N TYR A 16 12.62 36.98 -11.10
CA TYR A 16 13.20 36.64 -12.41
C TYR A 16 12.60 37.43 -13.58
N GLU A 17 11.97 38.58 -13.32
CA GLU A 17 11.52 39.54 -14.35
C GLU A 17 12.50 40.72 -14.56
N GLY A 18 13.69 40.67 -13.96
CA GLY A 18 14.68 41.77 -13.99
C GLY A 18 16.02 41.42 -14.62
N GLY A 19 16.12 41.48 -15.95
CA GLY A 19 17.41 41.51 -16.67
C GLY A 19 18.37 40.33 -16.43
N PRO A 20 19.56 40.34 -17.05
CA PRO A 20 20.55 39.29 -16.84
C PRO A 20 21.15 39.39 -15.43
N LEU A 21 20.92 38.36 -14.61
CA LEU A 21 21.54 38.22 -13.27
C LEU A 21 23.05 38.40 -13.31
N GLU A 22 23.58 39.24 -12.41
CA GLU A 22 25.02 39.38 -12.19
C GLU A 22 25.65 38.05 -11.72
N GLN A 23 26.94 37.82 -11.99
CA GLN A 23 27.61 36.55 -11.71
C GLN A 23 27.49 36.09 -10.25
N HIS A 24 27.44 37.04 -9.31
CA HIS A 24 27.33 36.74 -7.88
C HIS A 24 25.95 36.17 -7.51
N GLN A 25 24.86 36.72 -8.06
CA GLN A 25 23.49 36.23 -7.83
C GLN A 25 23.26 34.85 -8.46
N ARG A 26 23.85 34.59 -9.63
CA ARG A 26 23.81 33.25 -10.27
C ARG A 26 24.46 32.18 -9.40
N ARG A 27 25.59 32.53 -8.74
CA ARG A 27 26.33 31.61 -7.89
C ARG A 27 25.56 31.27 -6.63
N GLU A 28 24.91 32.26 -6.00
CA GLU A 28 24.05 32.06 -4.83
C GLU A 28 22.83 31.21 -5.15
N ILE A 29 22.14 31.48 -6.26
CA ILE A 29 20.98 30.68 -6.70
C ILE A 29 21.40 29.22 -6.98
N MET A 30 22.53 28.99 -7.65
CA MET A 30 23.02 27.62 -7.88
C MET A 30 23.36 26.89 -6.59
N ILE A 31 23.92 27.57 -5.59
CA ILE A 31 24.21 26.99 -4.28
C ILE A 31 22.91 26.62 -3.56
N ILE A 32 21.90 27.50 -3.59
CA ILE A 32 20.59 27.25 -2.95
C ILE A 32 19.87 26.08 -3.64
N VAL A 33 19.82 26.06 -4.97
CA VAL A 33 19.21 24.97 -5.74
C VAL A 33 19.95 23.65 -5.49
N GLY A 34 21.29 23.69 -5.48
CA GLY A 34 22.11 22.52 -5.15
C GLY A 34 21.86 22.00 -3.73
N ALA A 35 21.75 22.88 -2.75
CA ALA A 35 21.45 22.52 -1.37
C ALA A 35 20.04 21.92 -1.21
N VAL A 36 19.04 22.46 -1.89
CA VAL A 36 17.66 21.91 -1.88
C VAL A 36 17.62 20.52 -2.52
N LEU A 37 18.30 20.33 -3.66
CA LEU A 37 18.40 19.01 -4.29
C LEU A 37 19.14 17.99 -3.41
N ALA A 38 20.24 18.39 -2.78
CA ALA A 38 20.98 17.56 -1.84
C ALA A 38 20.12 17.20 -0.61
N PHE A 39 19.32 18.14 -0.10
CA PHE A 39 18.38 17.90 0.99
C PHE A 39 17.28 16.91 0.61
N ILE A 40 16.70 17.02 -0.59
CA ILE A 40 15.70 16.07 -1.11
C ILE A 40 16.31 14.67 -1.27
N LEU A 41 17.54 14.59 -1.79
CA LEU A 41 18.28 13.32 -1.92
C LEU A 41 18.58 12.70 -0.56
N LEU A 42 18.98 13.51 0.44
CA LEU A 42 19.22 13.05 1.80
C LEU A 42 17.92 12.56 2.47
N LEU A 43 16.79 13.24 2.29
CA LEU A 43 15.49 12.74 2.79
C LEU A 43 15.13 11.37 2.20
N GLY A 44 15.45 11.11 0.93
CA GLY A 44 15.24 9.80 0.31
C GLY A 44 16.12 8.67 0.87
N VAL A 45 17.25 9.00 1.52
CA VAL A 45 18.15 8.01 2.15
C VAL A 45 17.66 7.59 3.55
N PHE A 46 16.93 8.45 4.25
CA PHE A 46 16.43 8.17 5.61
C PHE A 46 15.07 7.46 5.67
N THR A 47 14.38 7.26 4.54
CA THR A 47 13.08 6.57 4.49
C THR A 47 13.20 5.12 4.00
N THR A 48 14.21 4.38 4.43
CA THR A 48 14.18 2.91 4.32
C THR A 48 13.20 2.38 5.35
N GLU A 49 11.90 2.51 5.06
CA GLU A 49 10.89 1.69 5.77
C GLU A 49 11.36 0.24 5.73
N ASP A 50 11.35 -0.41 6.89
CA ASP A 50 11.60 -1.84 6.99
C ASP A 50 10.66 -2.57 6.02
N VAL A 51 11.25 -3.41 5.17
CA VAL A 51 10.52 -4.20 4.16
C VAL A 51 9.38 -4.97 4.82
N VAL A 52 9.60 -5.46 6.03
CA VAL A 52 8.59 -6.16 6.83
C VAL A 52 7.41 -5.24 7.13
N THR A 53 7.67 -4.05 7.67
CA THR A 53 6.63 -3.07 8.01
C THR A 53 5.85 -2.63 6.76
N SER A 54 6.56 -2.34 5.67
CA SER A 54 5.96 -1.85 4.43
C SER A 54 5.07 -2.93 3.78
N PHE A 55 5.53 -4.19 3.74
CA PHE A 55 4.70 -5.28 3.22
C PHE A 55 3.52 -5.61 4.13
N ASN A 56 3.72 -5.62 5.46
CA ASN A 56 2.64 -5.84 6.42
C ASN A 56 1.53 -4.80 6.25
N ASN A 57 1.89 -3.54 6.04
CA ASN A 57 0.93 -2.47 5.74
C ASN A 57 0.14 -2.74 4.45
N THR A 58 0.79 -3.26 3.38
CA THR A 58 0.10 -3.68 2.16
C THR A 58 -0.87 -4.83 2.41
N ALA A 59 -0.43 -5.88 3.13
CA ALA A 59 -1.27 -7.03 3.46
C ALA A 59 -2.51 -6.63 4.28
N GLN A 60 -2.34 -5.79 5.30
CA GLN A 60 -3.43 -5.26 6.11
C GLN A 60 -4.45 -4.46 5.28
N LYS A 61 -3.96 -3.55 4.41
CA LYS A 61 -4.84 -2.77 3.55
C LYS A 61 -5.60 -3.64 2.55
N PHE A 62 -4.93 -4.64 1.97
CA PHE A 62 -5.54 -5.62 1.09
C PHE A 62 -6.64 -6.41 1.80
N ILE A 63 -6.33 -7.04 2.94
CA ILE A 63 -7.30 -7.83 3.72
C ILE A 63 -8.49 -6.96 4.13
N LYS A 64 -8.24 -5.75 4.62
CA LYS A 64 -9.30 -4.79 4.95
C LYS A 64 -10.19 -4.49 3.76
N SER A 65 -9.62 -4.18 2.61
CA SER A 65 -10.41 -3.89 1.40
C SER A 65 -11.25 -5.07 0.91
N THR A 66 -10.75 -6.30 1.09
CA THR A 66 -11.51 -7.52 0.80
C THR A 66 -12.69 -7.69 1.76
N VAL A 67 -12.47 -7.48 3.05
CA VAL A 67 -13.51 -7.55 4.09
C VAL A 67 -14.55 -6.43 3.96
N ASP A 68 -14.16 -5.26 3.46
CA ASP A 68 -15.08 -4.16 3.13
C ASP A 68 -15.90 -4.43 1.84
N TYR A 69 -15.65 -5.58 1.20
CA TYR A 69 -16.24 -6.00 -0.08
C TYR A 69 -15.96 -4.97 -1.18
N ASN A 70 -14.75 -4.40 -1.19
CA ASN A 70 -14.33 -3.34 -2.10
C ASN A 70 -13.21 -3.82 -3.05
N PRO A 71 -13.56 -4.48 -4.17
CA PRO A 71 -12.58 -4.99 -5.12
C PRO A 71 -11.77 -3.87 -5.79
N GLU A 72 -12.33 -2.67 -5.99
CA GLU A 72 -11.62 -1.53 -6.59
C GLU A 72 -10.48 -1.01 -5.70
N GLU A 73 -10.68 -1.04 -4.39
CA GLU A 73 -9.64 -0.72 -3.42
C GLU A 73 -8.63 -1.86 -3.30
N ALA A 74 -9.10 -3.11 -3.25
CA ALA A 74 -8.24 -4.30 -3.15
C ALA A 74 -7.25 -4.43 -4.32
N VAL A 75 -7.66 -4.06 -5.55
CA VAL A 75 -6.75 -4.10 -6.70
C VAL A 75 -5.60 -3.09 -6.61
N LYS A 76 -5.67 -2.06 -5.75
CA LYS A 76 -4.56 -1.12 -5.56
C LYS A 76 -3.38 -1.76 -4.85
N TYR A 77 -3.65 -2.78 -4.02
CA TYR A 77 -2.65 -3.50 -3.23
C TYR A 77 -2.17 -4.78 -3.92
N THR A 78 -2.69 -5.10 -5.11
CA THR A 78 -2.33 -6.29 -5.87
C THR A 78 -1.72 -5.96 -7.24
N THR A 79 -1.04 -6.94 -7.81
CA THR A 79 -0.48 -6.95 -9.17
C THR A 79 -0.57 -8.36 -9.75
N GLY A 80 -0.30 -8.53 -11.05
CA GLY A 80 -0.25 -9.85 -11.70
C GLY A 80 -1.49 -10.72 -11.44
N GLY A 81 -1.26 -12.00 -11.13
CA GLY A 81 -2.32 -12.99 -10.94
C GLY A 81 -3.27 -12.69 -9.78
N ALA A 82 -2.77 -12.13 -8.67
CA ALA A 82 -3.62 -11.73 -7.55
C ALA A 82 -4.61 -10.61 -7.94
N ARG A 83 -4.19 -9.67 -8.80
CA ARG A 83 -5.07 -8.62 -9.31
C ARG A 83 -6.19 -9.19 -10.18
N GLU A 84 -5.86 -10.12 -11.07
CA GLU A 84 -6.83 -10.81 -11.92
C GLU A 84 -7.81 -11.63 -11.08
N LEU A 85 -7.32 -12.31 -10.05
CA LEU A 85 -8.15 -13.06 -9.11
C LEU A 85 -9.18 -12.14 -8.44
N VAL A 86 -8.75 -11.01 -7.86
CA VAL A 86 -9.66 -10.04 -7.20
C VAL A 86 -10.74 -9.57 -8.17
N LEU A 87 -10.35 -9.18 -9.39
CA LEU A 87 -11.30 -8.73 -10.41
C LEU A 87 -12.30 -9.84 -10.81
N SER A 88 -11.84 -11.08 -10.93
CA SER A 88 -12.69 -12.22 -11.27
C SER A 88 -13.71 -12.54 -10.17
N GLN A 89 -13.37 -12.29 -8.90
CA GLN A 89 -14.25 -12.55 -7.76
C GLN A 89 -15.13 -11.34 -7.39
N ALA A 90 -14.89 -10.15 -7.97
CA ALA A 90 -15.60 -8.92 -7.64
C ALA A 90 -17.14 -9.06 -7.65
N LYS A 91 -17.70 -9.75 -8.64
CA LYS A 91 -19.16 -10.00 -8.72
C LYS A 91 -19.67 -10.89 -7.59
N LYS A 92 -18.92 -11.93 -7.21
CA LYS A 92 -19.30 -12.83 -6.12
C LYS A 92 -19.22 -12.13 -4.77
N ILE A 93 -18.21 -11.29 -4.57
CA ILE A 93 -18.04 -10.45 -3.39
C ILE A 93 -19.23 -9.49 -3.25
N ALA A 94 -19.63 -8.82 -4.33
CA ALA A 94 -20.80 -7.95 -4.32
C ALA A 94 -22.10 -8.70 -4.00
N ALA A 95 -22.28 -9.92 -4.54
CA ALA A 95 -23.42 -10.76 -4.25
C ALA A 95 -23.46 -11.20 -2.77
N ALA A 96 -22.34 -11.68 -2.22
CA ALA A 96 -22.24 -12.05 -0.81
C ALA A 96 -22.60 -10.87 0.12
N LYS A 97 -22.11 -9.65 -0.17
CA LYS A 97 -22.50 -8.46 0.59
C LYS A 97 -24.01 -8.21 0.56
N ALA A 98 -24.63 -8.35 -0.62
CA ALA A 98 -26.06 -8.14 -0.80
C ALA A 98 -26.92 -9.22 -0.08
N GLU A 99 -26.39 -10.43 0.04
CA GLU A 99 -27.02 -11.52 0.79
C GLU A 99 -26.97 -11.32 2.32
N GLY A 100 -26.19 -10.34 2.80
CA GLY A 100 -26.13 -9.96 4.22
C GLY A 100 -24.95 -10.55 4.99
N PHE A 101 -23.92 -11.01 4.27
CA PHE A 101 -22.68 -11.47 4.87
C PHE A 101 -21.91 -10.32 5.50
N GLN A 102 -21.35 -10.57 6.68
CA GLN A 102 -20.53 -9.60 7.39
C GLN A 102 -19.27 -10.29 7.88
N THR A 103 -18.14 -9.61 7.68
CA THR A 103 -16.85 -10.07 8.16
C THR A 103 -16.22 -8.91 8.93
N GLU A 104 -15.67 -9.20 10.09
CA GLU A 104 -14.92 -8.26 10.92
C GLU A 104 -13.51 -8.80 11.10
N ILE A 105 -12.50 -7.96 10.92
CA ILE A 105 -11.10 -8.32 11.16
C ILE A 105 -10.80 -8.12 12.64
N ILE A 106 -10.30 -9.17 13.29
CA ILE A 106 -9.79 -9.12 14.66
C ILE A 106 -8.29 -8.81 14.62
N THR A 107 -7.52 -9.59 13.87
CA THR A 107 -6.07 -9.45 13.72
C THR A 107 -5.64 -9.73 12.29
N VAL A 108 -4.52 -9.13 11.91
CA VAL A 108 -3.77 -9.48 10.69
C VAL A 108 -2.30 -9.45 11.06
N GLU A 109 -1.67 -10.62 11.02
CA GLU A 109 -0.26 -10.81 11.33
C GLU A 109 0.44 -11.33 10.09
N SER A 110 1.63 -10.81 9.79
CA SER A 110 2.44 -11.31 8.68
C SER A 110 3.84 -11.68 9.14
N LYS A 111 4.32 -12.80 8.61
CA LYS A 111 5.66 -13.32 8.83
C LYS A 111 6.35 -13.51 7.48
N ILE A 112 7.42 -12.75 7.24
CA ILE A 112 8.21 -12.91 6.02
C ILE A 112 8.97 -14.24 6.08
N LEU A 113 8.69 -15.13 5.13
CA LEU A 113 9.35 -16.44 4.98
C LEU A 113 10.63 -16.34 4.14
N SER A 114 10.62 -15.47 3.13
CA SER A 114 11.75 -15.30 2.20
C SER A 114 11.70 -13.92 1.56
N GLN A 115 12.87 -13.34 1.27
CA GLN A 115 13.01 -12.08 0.55
C GLN A 115 14.14 -12.19 -0.48
N ARG A 116 13.86 -11.80 -1.73
CA ARG A 116 14.83 -11.80 -2.84
C ARG A 116 14.61 -10.57 -3.73
N LYS A 117 15.51 -9.59 -3.64
CA LYS A 117 15.45 -8.34 -4.45
C LYS A 117 14.08 -7.66 -4.33
N ALA A 118 13.33 -7.63 -5.43
CA ALA A 118 12.01 -7.03 -5.58
C ALA A 118 10.87 -7.99 -5.25
N PHE A 119 11.16 -9.17 -4.69
CA PHE A 119 10.17 -10.19 -4.36
C PHE A 119 10.30 -10.62 -2.91
N LEU A 120 9.17 -11.01 -2.31
CA LEU A 120 9.14 -11.66 -1.00
C LEU A 120 7.99 -12.66 -0.94
N THR A 121 8.07 -13.58 0.02
CA THR A 121 7.00 -14.51 0.37
C THR A 121 6.71 -14.34 1.85
N ALA A 122 5.44 -14.21 2.20
CA ALA A 122 4.98 -14.06 3.57
C ALA A 122 3.86 -15.05 3.87
N GLU A 123 3.86 -15.56 5.10
CA GLU A 123 2.68 -16.15 5.71
C GLU A 123 1.88 -15.02 6.35
N VAL A 124 0.58 -14.98 6.10
CA VAL A 124 -0.34 -13.97 6.64
C VAL A 124 -1.47 -14.69 7.34
N THR A 125 -1.54 -14.50 8.65
CA THR A 125 -2.62 -15.03 9.50
C THR A 125 -3.65 -13.93 9.71
N VAL A 126 -4.92 -14.25 9.48
CA VAL A 126 -6.04 -13.33 9.62
C VAL A 126 -7.07 -13.97 10.52
N ASP A 127 -7.30 -13.38 11.69
CA ASP A 127 -8.43 -13.76 12.52
C ASP A 127 -9.63 -12.89 12.17
N THR A 128 -10.75 -13.54 11.87
CA THR A 128 -12.00 -12.89 11.49
C THR A 128 -13.13 -13.32 12.41
N LYS A 129 -14.16 -12.47 12.46
CA LYS A 129 -15.49 -12.82 12.93
C LYS A 129 -16.45 -12.72 11.76
N GLU A 130 -17.02 -13.84 11.37
CA GLU A 130 -17.87 -13.97 10.19
C GLU A 130 -19.31 -14.25 10.58
N LYS A 131 -20.23 -13.51 9.99
CA LYS A 131 -21.66 -13.67 10.20
C LYS A 131 -22.35 -13.96 8.88
N TRP A 132 -22.88 -15.16 8.79
CA TRP A 132 -23.77 -15.56 7.72
C TRP A 132 -25.18 -15.03 7.97
N PRO A 133 -25.99 -14.83 6.92
CA PRO A 133 -27.38 -14.41 7.06
C PRO A 133 -28.14 -15.38 7.97
N ASN A 134 -28.82 -14.84 8.98
CA ASN A 134 -29.60 -15.61 9.95
C ASN A 134 -28.83 -16.65 10.77
N LYS A 135 -27.49 -16.55 10.86
CA LYS A 135 -26.66 -17.37 11.74
C LYS A 135 -25.96 -16.51 12.78
N GLU A 136 -25.53 -17.16 13.87
CA GLU A 136 -24.62 -16.54 14.82
C GLU A 136 -23.26 -16.28 14.17
N ALA A 137 -22.57 -15.27 14.68
CA ALA A 137 -21.24 -14.93 14.19
C ALA A 137 -20.23 -15.93 14.75
N GLU A 138 -19.41 -16.50 13.88
CA GLU A 138 -18.38 -17.47 14.21
C GLU A 138 -16.99 -16.86 13.99
N ARG A 139 -15.98 -17.33 14.73
CA ARG A 139 -14.60 -16.88 14.55
C ARG A 139 -13.87 -17.85 13.64
N PHE A 140 -13.03 -17.30 12.77
CA PHE A 140 -12.17 -18.07 11.90
C PHE A 140 -10.74 -17.54 11.94
N THR A 141 -9.80 -18.45 11.79
CA THR A 141 -8.39 -18.15 11.53
C THR A 141 -8.07 -18.63 10.13
N HIS A 142 -7.69 -17.69 9.29
CA HIS A 142 -7.26 -17.93 7.92
C HIS A 142 -5.75 -17.78 7.83
N VAL A 143 -5.09 -18.71 7.16
CA VAL A 143 -3.66 -18.63 6.90
C VAL A 143 -3.45 -18.58 5.40
N PHE A 144 -2.78 -17.52 4.95
CA PHE A 144 -2.46 -17.28 3.56
C PHE A 144 -0.95 -17.32 3.34
N VAL A 145 -0.53 -17.84 2.20
CA VAL A 145 0.78 -17.56 1.63
C VAL A 145 0.60 -16.45 0.60
N MET A 146 1.26 -15.32 0.81
CA MET A 146 1.25 -14.17 -0.07
C MET A 146 2.63 -13.93 -0.68
N GLU A 147 2.69 -13.84 -2.00
CA GLU A 147 3.90 -13.41 -2.70
C GLU A 147 3.83 -11.91 -2.98
N GLY A 148 4.77 -11.16 -2.41
CA GLY A 148 4.94 -9.73 -2.65
C GLY A 148 5.87 -9.45 -3.82
N GLN A 149 5.52 -8.47 -4.64
CA GLN A 149 6.37 -7.88 -5.67
C GLN A 149 6.47 -6.36 -5.46
N ARG A 150 7.67 -5.82 -5.57
CA ARG A 150 7.93 -4.39 -5.57
C ARG A 150 7.52 -3.79 -6.92
N VAL A 151 6.61 -2.81 -6.90
CA VAL A 151 6.16 -2.06 -8.08
C VAL A 151 6.38 -0.58 -7.78
N GLY A 152 7.43 0.01 -8.35
CA GLY A 152 7.88 1.35 -7.99
C GLY A 152 8.37 1.40 -6.52
N SER A 153 7.80 2.33 -5.74
CA SER A 153 8.10 2.50 -4.30
C SER A 153 7.20 1.67 -3.38
N ASP A 154 6.31 0.84 -3.92
CA ASP A 154 5.30 0.14 -3.12
C ASP A 154 5.45 -1.38 -3.24
N TRP A 155 5.09 -2.09 -2.17
CA TRP A 155 4.87 -3.52 -2.22
C TRP A 155 3.44 -3.82 -2.64
N LYS A 156 3.28 -4.79 -3.55
CA LYS A 156 1.98 -5.30 -3.99
C LYS A 156 1.95 -6.81 -3.90
N ILE A 157 0.79 -7.39 -3.61
CA ILE A 157 0.58 -8.83 -3.60
C ILE A 157 0.44 -9.29 -5.06
N SER A 158 1.34 -10.17 -5.49
CA SER A 158 1.42 -10.72 -6.85
C SER A 158 0.73 -12.08 -6.98
N GLN A 159 0.78 -12.89 -5.92
CA GLN A 159 0.06 -14.15 -5.78
C GLN A 159 -0.47 -14.30 -4.35
N LEU A 160 -1.57 -15.04 -4.22
CA LEU A 160 -2.26 -15.32 -2.96
C LEU A 160 -2.75 -16.77 -3.00
N LEU A 161 -2.45 -17.52 -1.94
CA LEU A 161 -2.99 -18.86 -1.71
C LEU A 161 -3.46 -18.97 -0.25
N GLU A 162 -4.71 -19.38 -0.05
CA GLU A 162 -5.19 -19.77 1.28
C GLU A 162 -4.80 -21.23 1.53
N ILE A 163 -4.06 -21.46 2.61
CA ILE A 163 -3.55 -22.79 2.96
C ILE A 163 -4.37 -23.43 4.10
N GLU A 164 -5.00 -22.62 4.93
CA GLU A 164 -5.85 -23.08 6.03
C GLU A 164 -6.96 -22.08 6.30
N ALA A 165 -8.17 -22.59 6.55
CA ALA A 165 -9.28 -21.85 7.13
C ALA A 165 -9.92 -22.74 8.19
N LYS A 166 -9.78 -22.37 9.46
CA LYS A 166 -10.32 -23.13 10.59
C LYS A 166 -11.22 -22.25 11.44
N LYS A 167 -12.28 -22.85 11.97
CA LYS A 167 -13.07 -22.21 13.03
C LYS A 167 -12.18 -22.07 14.26
N SER A 168 -12.07 -20.86 14.78
CA SER A 168 -11.33 -20.59 16.01
C SER A 168 -12.21 -20.97 17.21
N GLU A 169 -11.63 -21.68 18.18
CA GLU A 169 -12.31 -22.06 19.43
C GLU A 169 -12.66 -20.85 20.30
#